data_AF-A0A524LEE7-F1
#
_entry.id   AF-A0A524LEE7-F1
#
_cell.length_a   1.000
_cell.length_b   1.000
_cell.length_c   1.000
_cell.angle_alpha   90.00
_cell.angle_beta   90.00
_cell.angle_gamma   90.00
#
_symmetry.space_group_name_H-M   'P 1'
#
loop_
_entity.id
_entity.type
_entity.pdbx_description
1 polymer ?
#
loop_
_entity_poly.entity_id
_entity_poly.type
_entity_poly.pdbx_seq_one_letter_code
_entity_poly.pdbx_strand_id
1 'polypeptide(L)'
;MDPREASALIERLNRDAARIAERFSLRYRAIEAERPNVRRRYGVCYADGGIRIRLRHVATGRSLKYSSLVNTLCHELAHLRHFNHGPRFKTFYLRLLDFARAEGIYQPGPLASAAGERRGALAMARAAAQKRPAATAGEAAAAPLQLQLF
;
A
#
# COMPACT_ATOMS: atom_id res chain seq x y z
N MET A 1 11.44 -2.88 -16.18
CA MET A 1 10.09 -3.09 -16.70
C MET A 1 10.00 -2.46 -18.07
N ASP A 2 9.73 -3.34 -19.00
CA ASP A 2 9.40 -3.04 -20.39
C ASP A 2 8.05 -2.28 -20.44
N PRO A 3 7.88 -1.25 -21.30
CA PRO A 3 6.57 -0.64 -21.54
C PRO A 3 5.42 -1.62 -21.78
N ARG A 4 5.68 -2.77 -22.41
CA ARG A 4 4.66 -3.81 -22.63
C ARG A 4 4.25 -4.49 -21.32
N GLU A 5 5.23 -4.81 -20.47
CA GLU A 5 5.00 -5.36 -19.13
C GLU A 5 4.20 -4.38 -18.25
N ALA A 6 4.52 -3.09 -18.31
CA ALA A 6 3.78 -2.06 -17.59
C ALA A 6 2.32 -1.98 -18.06
N SER A 7 2.10 -1.98 -19.39
CA SER A 7 0.75 -1.92 -19.97
C SER A 7 -0.07 -3.15 -19.58
N ALA A 8 0.49 -4.34 -19.68
CA ALA A 8 -0.18 -5.58 -19.27
C ALA A 8 -0.56 -5.59 -17.79
N LEU A 9 0.31 -5.05 -16.90
CA LEU A 9 -0.01 -4.90 -15.49
C LEU A 9 -1.15 -3.90 -15.24
N ILE A 10 -1.14 -2.76 -15.93
CA ILE A 10 -2.19 -1.75 -15.81
C ILE A 10 -3.53 -2.27 -16.34
N GLU A 11 -3.54 -2.99 -17.46
CA GLU A 11 -4.75 -3.62 -17.99
C GLU A 11 -5.31 -4.65 -17.01
N ARG A 12 -4.44 -5.48 -16.42
CA ARG A 12 -4.85 -6.46 -15.41
C ARG A 12 -5.44 -5.76 -14.18
N LEU A 13 -4.79 -4.71 -13.68
CA LEU A 13 -5.30 -3.90 -12.56
C LEU A 13 -6.65 -3.28 -12.89
N ASN A 14 -6.85 -2.75 -14.10
CA ASN A 14 -8.15 -2.18 -14.49
C ASN A 14 -9.25 -3.25 -14.54
N ARG A 15 -8.96 -4.45 -15.06
CA ARG A 15 -9.95 -5.56 -15.06
C ARG A 15 -10.33 -5.99 -13.66
N ASP A 16 -9.35 -6.15 -12.78
CA ASP A 16 -9.59 -6.57 -11.39
C ASP A 16 -10.28 -5.46 -10.59
N ALA A 17 -9.91 -4.20 -10.81
CA ALA A 17 -10.56 -3.03 -10.22
C ALA A 17 -12.02 -2.92 -10.65
N ALA A 18 -12.36 -3.19 -11.91
CA ALA A 18 -13.74 -3.16 -12.38
C ALA A 18 -14.62 -4.15 -11.61
N ARG A 19 -14.14 -5.38 -11.40
CA ARG A 19 -14.85 -6.41 -10.61
C ARG A 19 -15.08 -5.98 -9.17
N ILE A 20 -14.05 -5.44 -8.54
CA ILE A 20 -14.13 -4.92 -7.16
C ILE A 20 -15.10 -3.72 -7.12
N ALA A 21 -14.95 -2.77 -8.04
CA ALA A 21 -15.75 -1.55 -8.08
C ALA A 21 -17.24 -1.85 -8.29
N GLU A 22 -17.58 -2.79 -9.16
CA GLU A 22 -18.95 -3.26 -9.40
C GLU A 22 -19.57 -3.79 -8.10
N ARG A 23 -18.84 -4.69 -7.40
CA ARG A 23 -19.32 -5.30 -6.15
C ARG A 23 -19.66 -4.29 -5.05
N PHE A 24 -18.93 -3.16 -5.00
CA PHE A 24 -19.04 -2.14 -3.96
C PHE A 24 -19.66 -0.83 -4.44
N SER A 25 -20.18 -0.80 -5.68
CA SER A 25 -20.78 0.37 -6.33
C SER A 25 -19.86 1.60 -6.31
N LEU A 26 -18.58 1.39 -6.61
CA LEU A 26 -17.58 2.45 -6.71
C LEU A 26 -17.50 2.95 -8.16
N ARG A 27 -17.30 4.27 -8.32
CA ARG A 27 -17.01 4.89 -9.62
C ARG A 27 -15.60 5.47 -9.58
N TYR A 28 -14.78 5.07 -10.54
CA TYR A 28 -13.44 5.62 -10.77
C TYR A 28 -13.28 5.91 -12.26
N ARG A 29 -12.37 6.80 -12.62
CA ARG A 29 -12.15 7.24 -14.00
C ARG A 29 -11.23 6.27 -14.76
N ALA A 30 -10.04 6.05 -14.23
CA ALA A 30 -9.03 5.17 -14.81
C ALA A 30 -7.95 4.82 -13.78
N ILE A 31 -7.28 3.68 -13.98
CA ILE A 31 -6.03 3.35 -13.28
C ILE A 31 -4.87 3.47 -14.26
N GLU A 32 -3.87 4.27 -13.89
CA GLU A 32 -2.67 4.53 -14.69
C GLU A 32 -1.38 4.20 -13.91
N ALA A 33 -0.28 4.03 -14.62
CA ALA A 33 1.03 3.96 -13.99
C ALA A 33 1.42 5.32 -13.39
N GLU A 34 1.93 5.31 -12.17
CA GLU A 34 2.52 6.51 -11.57
C GLU A 34 3.84 6.88 -12.25
N ARG A 35 4.19 8.18 -12.22
CA ARG A 35 5.40 8.72 -12.84
C ARG A 35 6.67 8.08 -12.24
N PRO A 36 7.70 7.78 -13.07
CA PRO A 36 8.92 7.11 -12.61
C PRO A 36 9.70 7.82 -11.50
N ASN A 37 9.58 9.16 -11.40
CA ASN A 37 10.28 9.97 -10.40
C ASN A 37 9.57 10.00 -9.03
N VAL A 38 8.37 9.43 -8.90
CA VAL A 38 7.63 9.41 -7.64
C VAL A 38 8.15 8.30 -6.72
N ARG A 39 8.84 8.71 -5.66
CA ARG A 39 9.50 7.79 -4.71
C ARG A 39 8.78 7.64 -3.37
N ARG A 40 7.94 8.61 -2.97
CA ARG A 40 7.37 8.66 -1.61
C ARG A 40 6.05 7.92 -1.42
N ARG A 41 5.34 7.58 -2.50
CA ARG A 41 4.03 6.92 -2.44
C ARG A 41 3.95 5.75 -3.40
N TYR A 42 3.12 4.77 -3.07
CA TYR A 42 2.80 3.64 -3.93
C TYR A 42 1.58 3.92 -4.81
N GLY A 43 0.62 4.70 -4.33
CA GLY A 43 -0.56 5.08 -5.09
C GLY A 43 -1.07 6.47 -4.73
N VAL A 44 -2.04 6.94 -5.51
CA VAL A 44 -2.86 8.12 -5.22
C VAL A 44 -4.20 8.00 -5.93
N CYS A 45 -5.28 8.35 -5.23
CA CYS A 45 -6.60 8.60 -5.77
C CYS A 45 -6.87 10.11 -5.85
N TYR A 46 -7.21 10.61 -7.03
CA TYR A 46 -7.60 11.99 -7.27
C TYR A 46 -9.12 12.19 -7.08
N ALA A 47 -9.53 13.44 -6.89
CA ALA A 47 -10.94 13.80 -6.67
C ALA A 47 -11.85 13.47 -7.87
N ASP A 48 -11.30 13.42 -9.08
CA ASP A 48 -12.00 13.01 -10.31
C ASP A 48 -12.12 11.47 -10.46
N GLY A 49 -11.66 10.72 -9.46
CA GLY A 49 -11.61 9.26 -9.49
C GLY A 49 -10.47 8.69 -10.35
N GLY A 50 -9.52 9.51 -10.81
CA GLY A 50 -8.28 9.02 -11.39
C GLY A 50 -7.42 8.35 -10.33
N ILE A 51 -6.84 7.19 -10.63
CA ILE A 51 -5.96 6.46 -9.72
C ILE A 51 -4.61 6.23 -10.41
N ARG A 52 -3.52 6.49 -9.69
CA ARG A 52 -2.17 6.17 -10.15
C ARG A 52 -1.50 5.20 -9.21
N ILE A 53 -0.85 4.17 -9.77
CA ILE A 53 -0.14 3.14 -9.00
C ILE A 53 1.30 3.02 -9.51
N ARG A 54 2.25 3.08 -8.60
CA ARG A 54 3.66 2.85 -8.88
C ARG A 54 3.89 1.35 -9.08
N LEU A 55 4.43 0.98 -10.23
CA LEU A 55 4.62 -0.42 -10.60
C LEU A 55 5.96 -1.01 -10.15
N ARG A 56 6.89 -0.18 -9.65
CA ARG A 56 8.26 -0.58 -9.35
C ARG A 56 8.67 -0.29 -7.91
N HIS A 57 9.53 -1.14 -7.40
CA HIS A 57 10.24 -0.89 -6.16
C HIS A 57 11.31 0.19 -6.37
N VAL A 58 11.36 1.20 -5.50
CA VAL A 58 12.28 2.35 -5.66
C VAL A 58 13.73 1.92 -5.56
N ALA A 59 14.06 1.03 -4.61
CA ALA A 59 15.45 0.66 -4.35
C ALA A 59 16.01 -0.33 -5.38
N THR A 60 15.17 -1.22 -5.93
CA THR A 60 15.65 -2.31 -6.81
C THR A 60 15.24 -2.12 -8.27
N GLY A 61 14.34 -1.18 -8.57
CA GLY A 61 13.82 -0.95 -9.92
C GLY A 61 12.97 -2.10 -10.50
N ARG A 62 12.85 -3.22 -9.77
CA ARG A 62 12.06 -4.40 -10.13
C ARG A 62 10.57 -4.10 -10.04
N SER A 63 9.77 -4.85 -10.80
CA SER A 63 8.31 -4.83 -10.66
C SER A 63 7.91 -5.18 -9.23
N LEU A 64 6.89 -4.51 -8.71
CA LEU A 64 6.21 -4.96 -7.50
C LEU A 64 5.50 -6.29 -7.77
N LYS A 65 5.36 -7.10 -6.73
CA LYS A 65 4.52 -8.29 -6.76
C LYS A 65 3.08 -7.88 -7.05
N TYR A 66 2.35 -8.71 -7.79
CA TYR A 66 0.95 -8.41 -8.12
C TYR A 66 0.08 -8.23 -6.87
N SER A 67 0.29 -9.04 -5.83
CA SER A 67 -0.39 -8.89 -4.54
C SER A 67 -0.16 -7.52 -3.90
N SER A 68 1.05 -6.96 -4.00
CA SER A 68 1.35 -5.62 -3.50
C SER A 68 0.61 -4.54 -4.29
N LEU A 69 0.51 -4.70 -5.62
CA LEU A 69 -0.26 -3.79 -6.47
C LEU A 69 -1.76 -3.83 -6.14
N VAL A 70 -2.33 -5.01 -5.93
CA VAL A 70 -3.74 -5.18 -5.55
C VAL A 70 -4.01 -4.60 -4.16
N ASN A 71 -3.07 -4.74 -3.22
CA ASN A 71 -3.17 -4.11 -1.91
C ASN A 71 -3.25 -2.59 -2.01
N THR A 72 -2.36 -1.97 -2.81
CA THR A 72 -2.42 -0.54 -3.11
C THR A 72 -3.71 -0.17 -3.84
N LEU A 73 -4.15 -0.95 -4.83
CA LEU A 73 -5.40 -0.70 -5.54
C LEU A 73 -6.60 -0.64 -4.59
N CYS A 74 -6.73 -1.60 -3.67
CA CYS A 74 -7.82 -1.61 -2.70
C CYS A 74 -7.76 -0.39 -1.75
N HIS A 75 -6.56 0.05 -1.40
CA HIS A 75 -6.36 1.28 -0.62
C HIS A 75 -6.88 2.51 -1.37
N GLU A 76 -6.50 2.68 -2.64
CA GLU A 76 -6.94 3.82 -3.44
C GLU A 76 -8.44 3.76 -3.75
N LEU A 77 -9.01 2.58 -4.00
CA LEU A 77 -10.46 2.41 -4.17
C LEU A 77 -11.22 2.77 -2.89
N ALA A 78 -10.66 2.52 -1.70
CA ALA A 78 -11.28 2.94 -0.45
C ALA A 78 -11.37 4.47 -0.32
N HIS A 79 -10.43 5.21 -0.92
CA HIS A 79 -10.46 6.67 -0.93
C HIS A 79 -11.62 7.27 -1.72
N LEU A 80 -12.19 6.53 -2.68
CA LEU A 80 -13.40 6.96 -3.40
C LEU A 80 -14.61 7.15 -2.48
N ARG A 81 -14.59 6.52 -1.29
CA ARG A 81 -15.67 6.64 -0.29
C ARG A 81 -15.21 7.34 0.99
N HIS A 82 -13.95 7.18 1.36
CA HIS A 82 -13.41 7.68 2.63
C HIS A 82 -12.07 8.39 2.40
N PHE A 83 -12.09 9.72 2.40
CA PHE A 83 -10.88 10.52 2.16
C PHE A 83 -9.79 10.28 3.23
N ASN A 84 -10.16 10.26 4.52
CA ASN A 84 -9.22 10.09 5.62
C ASN A 84 -9.09 8.61 6.05
N HIS A 85 -7.89 8.20 6.49
CA HIS A 85 -7.56 6.84 6.97
C HIS A 85 -8.15 6.46 8.34
N GLY A 86 -9.33 6.98 8.68
CA GLY A 86 -10.03 6.68 9.93
C GLY A 86 -10.61 5.26 9.98
N PRO A 87 -11.32 4.90 11.06
CA PRO A 87 -11.89 3.56 11.22
C PRO A 87 -12.78 3.12 10.05
N ARG A 88 -13.61 4.03 9.51
CA ARG A 88 -14.47 3.75 8.35
C ARG A 88 -13.68 3.35 7.10
N PHE A 89 -12.56 4.05 6.84
CA PHE A 89 -11.64 3.69 5.76
C PHE A 89 -11.08 2.29 5.98
N LYS A 90 -10.54 2.01 7.16
CA LYS A 90 -9.91 0.71 7.47
C LYS A 90 -10.90 -0.44 7.29
N THR A 91 -12.10 -0.30 7.83
CA THR A 91 -13.17 -1.30 7.66
C THR A 91 -13.52 -1.51 6.19
N PHE A 92 -13.67 -0.43 5.42
CA PHE A 92 -14.01 -0.55 4.01
C PHE A 92 -12.88 -1.16 3.19
N TYR A 93 -11.65 -0.73 3.40
CA TYR A 93 -10.44 -1.27 2.80
C TYR A 93 -10.28 -2.77 3.05
N LEU A 94 -10.48 -3.24 4.28
CA LEU A 94 -10.42 -4.67 4.59
C LEU A 94 -11.50 -5.47 3.86
N ARG A 95 -12.72 -4.93 3.75
CA ARG A 95 -13.79 -5.57 2.95
C ARG A 95 -13.43 -5.68 1.47
N LEU A 96 -12.75 -4.68 0.90
CA LEU A 96 -12.27 -4.74 -0.49
C LEU A 96 -11.23 -5.86 -0.65
N LEU A 97 -10.28 -5.97 0.29
CA LEU A 97 -9.26 -7.03 0.28
C LEU A 97 -9.86 -8.42 0.46
N ASP A 98 -10.84 -8.58 1.35
CA ASP A 98 -11.47 -9.87 1.60
C ASP A 98 -12.24 -10.34 0.37
N PHE A 99 -12.96 -9.44 -0.30
CA PHE A 99 -13.58 -9.74 -1.58
C PHE A 99 -12.54 -10.09 -2.65
N ALA A 100 -11.50 -9.27 -2.82
CA ALA A 100 -10.43 -9.55 -3.79
C ALA A 100 -9.74 -10.90 -3.51
N ARG A 101 -9.62 -11.32 -2.24
CA ARG A 101 -9.09 -12.63 -1.88
C ARG A 101 -10.04 -13.75 -2.28
N ALA A 102 -11.34 -13.60 -2.00
CA ALA A 102 -12.37 -14.58 -2.38
C ALA A 102 -12.43 -14.78 -3.90
N GLU A 103 -12.24 -13.71 -4.68
CA GLU A 103 -12.18 -13.75 -6.14
C GLU A 103 -10.84 -14.24 -6.72
N GLY A 104 -9.88 -14.60 -5.86
CA GLY A 104 -8.54 -15.02 -6.28
C GLY A 104 -7.66 -13.90 -6.85
N ILE A 105 -8.13 -12.65 -6.83
CA ILE A 105 -7.41 -11.45 -7.27
C ILE A 105 -6.25 -11.13 -6.31
N TYR A 106 -6.51 -11.24 -5.00
CA TYR A 106 -5.54 -10.94 -3.95
C TYR A 106 -5.04 -12.21 -3.27
N GLN A 107 -3.77 -12.54 -3.49
CA GLN A 107 -3.09 -13.65 -2.84
C GLN A 107 -1.80 -13.12 -2.20
N PRO A 108 -1.84 -12.67 -0.93
CA PRO A 108 -0.61 -12.29 -0.26
C PRO A 108 0.30 -13.51 -0.17
N GLY A 109 1.60 -13.31 -0.43
CA GLY A 109 2.58 -14.36 -0.12
C GLY A 109 2.48 -14.74 1.36
N PRO A 110 3.02 -15.91 1.77
CA PRO A 110 3.08 -16.28 3.17
C PRO A 110 3.60 -15.07 3.96
N LEU A 111 2.84 -14.62 4.96
CA LEU A 111 3.38 -13.69 5.97
C LEU A 111 4.73 -14.27 6.35
N ALA A 112 5.81 -13.52 6.19
CA ALA A 112 7.11 -13.98 6.66
C ALA A 112 6.88 -14.46 8.10
N SER A 113 6.98 -15.78 8.34
CA SER A 113 6.46 -16.41 9.54
C SER A 113 6.92 -15.65 10.79
N ALA A 114 6.19 -15.77 11.91
CA ALA A 114 6.55 -15.21 13.23
C ALA A 114 8.05 -15.36 13.65
N ALA A 115 8.83 -16.20 12.98
CA ALA A 115 10.29 -16.22 13.02
C ALA A 115 10.99 -14.90 12.57
N GLY A 116 10.45 -14.17 11.60
CA GLY A 116 10.95 -12.87 11.15
C GLY A 116 10.71 -11.77 12.19
N GLU A 117 9.54 -11.76 12.80
CA GLU A 117 9.19 -10.86 13.92
C GLU A 117 10.06 -11.14 15.16
N ARG A 118 10.28 -12.42 15.50
CA ARG A 118 11.19 -12.81 16.59
C ARG A 118 12.64 -12.40 16.35
N ARG A 119 13.14 -12.50 15.11
CA ARG A 119 14.49 -12.05 14.74
C ARG A 119 14.62 -10.52 14.78
N GLY A 120 13.60 -9.80 14.33
CA GLY A 120 13.55 -8.33 14.41
C GLY A 120 13.49 -7.82 15.87
N ALA A 121 12.68 -8.45 16.70
CA ALA A 121 12.56 -8.12 18.12
C ALA A 121 13.87 -8.36 18.90
N LEU A 122 14.57 -9.47 18.62
CA LEU A 122 15.86 -9.77 19.25
C LEU A 122 16.97 -8.80 18.81
N ALA A 123 16.96 -8.36 17.55
CA ALA A 123 17.89 -7.36 17.04
C ALA A 123 17.63 -5.97 17.64
N MET A 124 16.37 -5.57 17.79
CA MET A 124 15.98 -4.31 18.45
C MET A 124 16.33 -4.32 19.95
N ALA A 125 16.10 -5.43 20.66
CA ALA A 125 16.46 -5.57 22.07
C ALA A 125 17.97 -5.48 22.29
N ARG A 126 18.78 -6.08 21.39
CA ARG A 126 20.24 -5.97 21.42
C ARG A 126 20.74 -4.55 21.15
N ALA A 127 20.09 -3.81 20.25
CA ALA A 127 20.43 -2.42 19.95
C ALA A 127 20.05 -1.47 21.09
N ALA A 128 18.92 -1.72 21.78
CA ALA A 128 18.50 -0.95 22.96
C ALA A 128 19.44 -1.16 24.16
N ALA A 129 19.95 -2.38 24.35
CA ALA A 129 20.93 -2.67 25.39
C ALA A 129 22.29 -1.96 25.17
N GLN A 130 22.61 -1.59 23.93
CA GLN A 130 23.84 -0.89 23.56
C GLN A 130 23.71 0.64 23.59
N LYS A 131 22.49 1.19 23.70
CA LYS A 131 22.23 2.63 23.80
C LYS A 131 21.55 2.95 25.13
N ARG A 132 22.33 3.08 26.21
CA ARG A 132 21.95 3.92 27.35
C ARG A 132 22.69 5.26 27.26
N PRO A 133 22.02 6.38 26.97
CA PRO A 133 22.58 7.70 27.21
C PRO A 133 22.10 8.25 28.57
N ALA A 134 22.98 9.04 29.19
CA ALA A 134 22.69 9.87 30.35
C ALA A 134 21.65 10.96 29.99
N ALA A 135 20.84 11.32 30.99
CA ALA A 135 19.68 12.19 30.87
C ALA A 135 20.03 13.66 30.62
N THR A 136 19.19 14.36 29.84
CA THR A 136 18.74 15.74 30.09
C THR A 136 17.43 16.04 29.34
N ALA A 137 16.64 16.94 29.94
CA ALA A 137 15.29 17.35 29.58
C ALA A 137 15.24 18.40 28.45
N GLY A 138 14.08 18.54 27.79
CA GLY A 138 13.78 19.73 26.98
C GLY A 138 12.81 19.52 25.82
N GLU A 139 11.52 19.67 26.11
CA GLU A 139 10.44 20.33 25.35
C GLU A 139 10.14 20.01 23.86
N ALA A 140 8.84 20.07 23.56
CA ALA A 140 8.15 19.48 22.43
C ALA A 140 7.94 20.45 21.25
N ALA A 141 8.00 19.91 20.03
CA ALA A 141 7.40 20.51 18.85
C ALA A 141 6.79 19.41 17.97
N ALA A 142 5.47 19.49 17.76
CA ALA A 142 4.70 18.54 16.98
C ALA A 142 4.93 18.77 15.47
N ALA A 143 5.29 17.70 14.76
CA ALA A 143 5.35 17.62 13.30
C ALA A 143 4.44 16.46 12.82
N PRO A 144 3.81 16.55 11.64
CA PRO A 144 2.75 15.64 11.24
C PRO A 144 3.29 14.24 10.91
N LEU A 145 2.67 13.24 11.55
CA LEU A 145 2.90 11.81 11.33
C LEU A 145 2.30 11.37 9.99
N GLN A 146 3.09 11.44 8.92
CA GLN A 146 2.90 10.58 7.76
C GLN A 146 3.32 9.15 8.15
N LEU A 147 2.37 8.34 8.62
CA LEU A 147 2.60 6.91 8.78
C LEU A 147 2.69 6.27 7.40
N GLN A 148 3.92 5.95 7.01
CA GLN A 148 4.22 4.86 6.09
C GLN A 148 3.73 3.56 6.73
N LEU A 149 2.81 2.83 6.09
CA LEU A 149 2.46 1.47 6.48
C LEU A 149 2.46 0.57 5.25
N PHE A 150 3.43 -0.34 5.30
CA PHE A 150 3.75 -1.51 4.45
C PHE A 150 4.42 -1.26 3.10
#